data_AF-A0A350LU30-F1
#
_entry.id   AF-A0A350LU30-F1
#
_cell.length_a   1.000
_cell.length_b   1.000
_cell.length_c   1.000
_cell.angle_alpha   90.00
_cell.angle_beta   90.00
_cell.angle_gamma   90.00
#
_symmetry.space_group_name_H-M   'P 1'
#
loop_
_entity.id
_entity.type
_entity.pdbx_description
1 polymer ?
#
loop_
_entity_poly.entity_id
_entity_poly.type
_entity_poly.pdbx_seq_one_letter_code
_entity_poly.pdbx_strand_id
1 'polypeptide(L)'
;RMSQQGPTAADLVNQTPEARLADILFLYGEERASRRIARAIVRARTEAPFETTGALAAIVERCLPRPKPGQVHPATRTFQAIRIAVND
;
A
#
# COMPACT_ATOMS: atom_id res chain seq x y z
N ARG A 1 -3.11 0.08 -16.44
CA ARG A 1 -2.85 1.54 -16.45
C ARG A 1 -3.41 2.09 -17.76
N MET A 2 -4.02 3.28 -17.76
CA MET A 2 -4.61 3.92 -18.97
C MET A 2 -3.65 4.91 -19.67
N SER A 3 -2.47 5.18 -19.12
CA SER A 3 -1.36 5.90 -19.77
C SER A 3 -0.02 5.19 -19.51
N GLN A 4 0.92 5.23 -20.46
CA GLN A 4 2.24 4.55 -20.41
C GLN A 4 3.35 5.42 -19.78
N GLN A 5 3.01 6.56 -19.17
CA GLN A 5 3.99 7.49 -18.58
C GLN A 5 3.73 7.61 -17.07
N GLY A 6 4.81 7.58 -16.27
CA GLY A 6 4.75 7.72 -14.81
C GLY A 6 5.14 6.45 -14.01
N PRO A 7 5.45 6.62 -12.71
CA PRO A 7 5.91 5.54 -11.84
C PRO A 7 4.87 4.41 -11.74
N THR A 8 5.35 3.17 -11.74
CA THR A 8 4.50 2.00 -11.57
C THR A 8 4.01 1.88 -10.12
N ALA A 9 2.97 1.07 -9.87
CA ALA A 9 2.60 0.73 -8.49
C ALA A 9 3.76 0.06 -7.73
N ALA A 10 4.57 -0.75 -8.43
CA ALA A 10 5.77 -1.35 -7.86
C ALA A 10 6.82 -0.28 -7.51
N ASP A 11 7.02 0.72 -8.36
CA ASP A 11 7.96 1.82 -8.08
C ASP A 11 7.48 2.63 -6.88
N LEU A 12 6.19 2.93 -6.83
CA LEU A 12 5.59 3.65 -5.72
C LEU A 12 5.84 2.93 -4.39
N VAL A 13 5.55 1.62 -4.29
CA VAL A 13 5.75 0.90 -3.02
C VAL A 13 7.21 0.64 -2.70
N ASN A 14 8.08 0.45 -3.70
CA ASN A 14 9.49 0.11 -3.48
C ASN A 14 10.40 1.33 -3.28
N GLN A 15 10.02 2.53 -3.77
CA GLN A 15 10.92 3.68 -3.81
C GLN A 15 10.41 4.89 -3.00
N THR A 16 9.09 5.00 -2.77
CA THR A 16 8.53 6.16 -2.06
C THR A 16 8.99 6.21 -0.60
N PRO A 17 9.40 7.37 -0.06
CA PRO A 17 9.73 7.52 1.36
C PRO A 17 8.57 7.15 2.29
N GLU A 18 8.88 6.68 3.51
CA GLU A 18 7.86 6.23 4.48
C GLU A 18 6.77 7.27 4.73
N ALA A 19 7.16 8.52 5.00
CA ALA A 19 6.21 9.60 5.28
C ALA A 19 5.26 9.83 4.10
N ARG A 20 5.79 9.88 2.88
CA ARG A 20 4.98 10.07 1.67
C ARG A 20 4.07 8.88 1.40
N LEU A 21 4.53 7.66 1.67
CA LEU A 21 3.71 6.46 1.56
C LEU A 21 2.57 6.49 2.60
N ALA A 22 2.83 6.92 3.83
CA ALA A 22 1.80 7.09 4.85
C ALA A 22 0.76 8.15 4.43
N ASP A 23 1.19 9.27 3.84
CA ASP A 23 0.28 10.31 3.34
C ASP A 23 -0.62 9.78 2.22
N ILE A 24 -0.06 9.03 1.26
CA ILE A 24 -0.83 8.39 0.18
C ILE A 24 -1.91 7.46 0.76
N LEU A 25 -1.51 6.58 1.68
CA LEU A 25 -2.43 5.63 2.31
C LEU A 25 -3.53 6.32 3.13
N PHE A 26 -3.20 7.45 3.77
CA PHE A 26 -4.16 8.23 4.54
C PHE A 26 -5.12 9.01 3.65
N LEU A 27 -4.58 9.83 2.74
CA LEU A 27 -5.36 10.76 1.91
C LEU A 27 -6.24 10.03 0.89
N TYR A 28 -5.70 9.02 0.20
CA TYR A 28 -6.41 8.33 -0.86
C TYR A 28 -7.08 7.02 -0.42
N GLY A 29 -6.64 6.45 0.71
CA GLY A 29 -7.16 5.18 1.24
C GLY A 29 -8.02 5.32 2.48
N GLU A 30 -8.09 6.51 3.09
CA GLU A 30 -8.73 6.75 4.39
C GLU A 30 -8.25 5.77 5.48
N GLU A 31 -7.01 5.30 5.37
CA GLU A 31 -6.46 4.25 6.23
C GLU A 31 -5.90 4.85 7.52
N ARG A 32 -6.60 4.63 8.64
CA ARG A 32 -6.17 5.14 9.96
C ARG A 32 -4.86 4.53 10.44
N ALA A 33 -4.54 3.31 9.98
CA ALA A 33 -3.28 2.65 10.27
C ALA A 33 -2.17 3.02 9.25
N SER A 34 -2.33 4.07 8.45
CA SER A 34 -1.43 4.46 7.36
C SER A 34 0.05 4.46 7.75
N ARG A 35 0.40 5.10 8.87
CA ARG A 35 1.79 5.15 9.37
C ARG A 35 2.35 3.76 9.71
N ARG A 36 1.53 2.91 10.33
CA ARG A 36 1.92 1.54 10.69
C ARG A 36 2.16 0.70 9.43
N ILE A 37 1.25 0.79 8.46
CA ILE A 37 1.35 0.07 7.20
C ILE A 37 2.56 0.56 6.39
N ALA A 38 2.75 1.88 6.28
CA ALA A 38 3.89 2.46 5.57
C ALA A 38 5.23 1.99 6.15
N ARG A 39 5.37 2.04 7.49
CA ARG A 39 6.55 1.52 8.19
C ARG A 39 6.79 0.03 7.89
N ALA A 40 5.73 -0.78 7.89
CA ALA A 40 5.84 -2.20 7.61
C ALA A 40 6.25 -2.48 6.15
N ILE A 41 5.71 -1.72 5.19
CA ILE A 41 6.09 -1.79 3.77
C ILE A 41 7.56 -1.41 3.60
N VAL A 42 7.99 -0.28 4.16
CA VAL A 42 9.38 0.18 4.06
C VAL A 42 10.33 -0.83 4.70
N ARG A 43 9.99 -1.38 5.86
CA ARG A 43 10.78 -2.45 6.48
C ARG A 43 10.86 -3.68 5.57
N ALA A 44 9.72 -4.18 5.08
CA ALA A 44 9.68 -5.37 4.24
C ALA A 44 10.49 -5.22 2.95
N ARG A 45 10.40 -4.06 2.27
CA ARG A 45 11.18 -3.83 1.04
C ARG A 45 12.69 -3.72 1.26
N THR A 46 13.15 -3.43 2.49
CA THR A 46 14.59 -3.51 2.81
C THR A 46 15.10 -4.94 2.86
N GLU A 47 14.22 -5.91 3.11
CA GLU A 47 14.54 -7.34 3.11
C GLU A 47 14.42 -7.92 1.68
N ALA A 48 13.31 -7.63 0.99
CA ALA A 48 13.11 -8.00 -0.42
C ALA A 48 12.11 -7.07 -1.10
N PRO A 49 12.36 -6.60 -2.35
CA PRO A 49 11.44 -5.75 -3.08
C PRO A 49 10.11 -6.45 -3.34
N PHE A 50 9.03 -5.67 -3.41
CA PHE A 50 7.71 -6.19 -3.75
C PHE A 50 7.58 -6.40 -5.26
N GLU A 51 7.46 -7.66 -5.67
CA GLU A 51 7.24 -8.06 -7.08
C GLU A 51 5.77 -8.41 -7.36
N THR A 52 5.00 -8.75 -6.33
CA THR A 52 3.60 -9.19 -6.48
C THR A 52 2.67 -8.44 -5.53
N THR A 53 1.41 -8.33 -5.94
CA THR A 53 0.35 -7.77 -5.10
C THR A 53 0.07 -8.64 -3.87
N GLY A 54 0.24 -9.96 -3.98
CA GLY A 54 0.08 -10.89 -2.85
C GLY A 54 1.07 -10.63 -1.72
N ALA A 55 2.34 -10.37 -2.06
CA ALA A 55 3.36 -10.02 -1.06
C ALA A 55 2.99 -8.72 -0.32
N LEU A 56 2.51 -7.71 -1.05
CA LEU A 56 2.07 -6.45 -0.44
C LEU A 56 0.83 -6.66 0.45
N ALA A 57 -0.17 -7.41 -0.02
CA ALA A 57 -1.39 -7.69 0.73
C ALA A 57 -1.08 -8.37 2.07
N ALA A 58 -0.20 -9.38 2.07
CA ALA A 58 0.21 -10.09 3.27
C ALA A 58 0.87 -9.18 4.33
N ILE A 59 1.66 -8.19 3.91
CA ILE A 59 2.25 -7.20 4.83
C ILE A 59 1.18 -6.29 5.42
N VAL A 60 0.25 -5.81 4.59
CA VAL A 60 -0.85 -4.93 5.03
C VAL A 60 -1.77 -5.66 6.01
N GLU A 61 -2.14 -6.90 5.72
CA GLU A 61 -2.98 -7.74 6.59
C GLU A 61 -2.39 -7.91 7.98
N ARG A 62 -1.08 -8.12 8.09
CA ARG A 62 -0.38 -8.27 9.38
C ARG A 62 -0.42 -6.99 10.23
N CYS A 63 -0.66 -5.83 9.62
CA CYS A 63 -0.74 -4.54 10.30
C CYS A 63 -2.14 -4.21 10.83
N LEU A 64 -3.16 -4.96 10.37
CA LEU A 64 -4.57 -4.68 10.59
C LEU A 64 -5.24 -5.78 11.42
N PRO A 65 -6.30 -5.46 12.18
CA PRO A 65 -7.07 -6.50 12.86
C PRO A 65 -7.69 -7.45 11.83
N ARG A 66 -7.88 -8.71 12.24
CA ARG A 66 -8.58 -9.69 11.39
C ARG A 66 -9.96 -9.14 11.00
N PRO A 67 -10.31 -9.18 9.70
CA PRO A 67 -11.62 -8.72 9.25
C PRO A 67 -12.72 -9.60 9.85
N LYS A 68 -13.85 -8.99 10.19
CA LYS A 68 -15.05 -9.74 10.58
C LYS A 68 -15.69 -10.40 9.35
N PRO A 69 -16.46 -11.49 9.50
CA PRO A 69 -17.23 -12.06 8.40
C PRO A 69 -18.07 -10.98 7.69
N GLY A 70 -17.97 -10.93 6.35
CA GLY A 70 -18.68 -9.94 5.52
C GLY A 70 -17.98 -8.58 5.37
N GLN A 71 -16.84 -8.34 6.01
CA GLN A 71 -16.05 -7.13 5.75
C GLN A 71 -15.16 -7.29 4.52
N VAL A 72 -14.93 -6.17 3.84
CA VAL A 72 -13.96 -6.09 2.74
C VAL A 72 -12.56 -6.45 3.23
N HIS A 73 -11.75 -6.94 2.30
CA HIS A 73 -10.39 -7.33 2.59
C HIS A 73 -9.59 -6.14 3.19
N PRO A 74 -8.80 -6.34 4.26
CA PRO A 74 -8.07 -5.26 4.92
C PRO A 74 -7.17 -4.45 3.97
N ALA A 75 -6.58 -5.12 2.98
CA ALA A 75 -5.72 -4.46 2.00
C ALA A 75 -6.47 -3.62 0.95
N THR A 76 -7.80 -3.72 0.83
CA THR A 76 -8.57 -3.05 -0.25
C THR A 76 -8.34 -1.53 -0.27
N ARG A 77 -8.34 -0.88 0.89
CA ARG A 77 -8.07 0.56 1.02
C ARG A 77 -6.66 0.94 0.59
N THR A 78 -5.67 0.10 0.93
CA THR A 78 -4.28 0.31 0.51
C THR A 78 -4.13 0.21 -1.00
N PHE A 79 -4.75 -0.79 -1.64
CA PHE A 79 -4.72 -0.92 -3.10
C PHE A 79 -5.46 0.22 -3.80
N GLN A 80 -6.57 0.70 -3.23
CA GLN A 80 -7.27 1.87 -3.74
C GLN A 80 -6.38 3.12 -3.69
N ALA A 81 -5.71 3.36 -2.57
CA ALA A 81 -4.80 4.49 -2.41
C ALA A 81 -3.65 4.47 -3.42
N ILE A 82 -3.00 3.31 -3.56
CA ILE A 82 -1.89 3.12 -4.52
C ILE A 82 -2.40 3.29 -5.95
N ARG A 83 -3.59 2.78 -6.27
CA ARG A 83 -4.19 2.96 -7.59
C ARG A 83 -4.44 4.44 -7.88
N ILE A 84 -5.00 5.21 -6.93
CA ILE A 84 -5.22 6.64 -7.14
C ILE A 84 -3.87 7.35 -7.33
N ALA A 85 -2.91 7.14 -6.43
CA ALA A 85 -1.60 7.80 -6.48
C ALA A 85 -0.74 7.48 -7.73
N VAL A 86 -1.01 6.38 -8.43
CA VAL A 86 -0.32 6.01 -9.68
C VAL A 86 -1.00 6.63 -10.92
N ASN A 87 -2.26 7.05 -10.82
CA ASN A 87 -3.02 7.60 -11.96
C ASN A 87 -3.30 9.12 -11.82
N ASP A 88 -2.95 9.73 -10.69
CA ASP A 88 -3.02 11.18 -10.42
C ASP A 88 -1.65 11.82 -10.76
#